data_AF-A0AAV5ULH9-F1
#
_entry.id   AF-A0AAV5ULH9-F1
#
_cell.length_a   1.000
_cell.length_b   1.000
_cell.length_c   1.000
_cell.angle_alpha   90.00
_cell.angle_beta   90.00
_cell.angle_gamma   90.00
#
_symmetry.space_group_name_H-M   'P 1'
#
loop_
_entity.id
_entity.type
_entity.pdbx_description
1 polymer ?
#
loop_
_entity_poly.entity_id
_entity_poly.type
_entity_poly.pdbx_seq_one_letter_code
_entity_poly.pdbx_strand_id
1 'polypeptide(L)'
;ARLPENESKETETDMLHSRCYSRQPHSSYEHPCGVAVIDEKNRRIEVRDKSLKNLPSVVIQNRERLEHLNLDGNLLCENAFNMPAFPRLKSLSLQRNKIRGISRLL
;
A
#
# COMPACT_ATOMS: atom_id res chain seq x y z
N ALA A 1 -20.06 15.65 60.75
CA ALA A 1 -20.83 16.18 59.61
C ALA A 1 -19.84 16.40 58.47
N ARG A 2 -20.02 15.98 57.22
CA ARG A 2 -21.11 15.33 56.48
C ARG A 2 -20.40 14.74 55.23
N LEU A 3 -20.66 13.47 54.89
CA LEU A 3 -20.54 12.95 53.52
C LEU A 3 -21.97 12.91 52.93
N PRO A 4 -22.21 12.53 51.66
CA PRO A 4 -21.74 13.09 50.37
C PRO A 4 -22.93 13.24 49.36
N GLU A 5 -22.79 13.97 48.25
CA GLU A 5 -23.68 13.86 47.06
C GLU A 5 -22.82 14.17 45.81
N ASN A 6 -22.30 13.19 45.06
CA ASN A 6 -22.95 12.38 44.00
C ASN A 6 -23.57 13.21 42.86
N GLU A 7 -22.88 13.28 41.72
CA GLU A 7 -23.53 13.09 40.43
C GLU A 7 -22.60 12.35 39.45
N SER A 8 -23.10 11.20 39.02
CA SER A 8 -22.54 10.14 38.20
C SER A 8 -22.46 10.50 36.72
N LYS A 9 -21.50 9.93 35.98
CA LYS A 9 -21.67 9.27 34.65
C LYS A 9 -20.58 8.19 34.51
N GLU A 10 -20.89 6.93 34.81
CA GLU A 10 -21.18 5.85 33.84
C GLU A 10 -19.92 5.41 33.05
N THR A 11 -19.16 4.44 33.56
CA THR A 11 -19.17 2.98 33.24
C THR A 11 -18.68 2.62 31.84
N GLU A 12 -17.47 2.04 31.83
CA GLU A 12 -17.10 0.71 31.31
C GLU A 12 -17.88 0.12 30.12
N THR A 13 -17.09 -0.39 29.16
CA THR A 13 -17.42 -1.33 28.07
C THR A 13 -18.33 -0.83 26.95
N ASP A 14 -17.73 -0.48 25.80
CA ASP A 14 -18.04 -1.25 24.59
C ASP A 14 -16.98 -1.15 23.49
N MET A 15 -16.75 -2.29 22.85
CA MET A 15 -15.73 -2.56 21.84
C MET A 15 -16.22 -2.13 20.45
N LEU A 16 -15.40 -1.41 19.68
CA LEU A 16 -15.49 -1.46 18.21
C LEU A 16 -14.09 -1.43 17.59
N HIS A 17 -13.64 -2.65 17.26
CA HIS A 17 -12.66 -3.04 16.26
C HIS A 17 -11.94 -1.95 15.45
N SER A 18 -10.62 -1.91 15.58
CA SER A 18 -9.78 -2.23 14.40
C SER A 18 -8.46 -2.84 14.84
N ARG A 19 -8.39 -4.16 14.67
CA ARG A 19 -7.16 -4.94 14.68
C ARG A 19 -6.23 -4.37 13.61
N CYS A 20 -5.22 -3.60 14.01
CA CYS A 20 -3.99 -3.52 13.25
C CYS A 20 -2.93 -4.37 13.96
N TYR A 21 -3.20 -5.67 14.07
CA TYR A 21 -2.13 -6.65 14.17
C TYR A 21 -1.48 -6.74 12.79
N SER A 22 -0.26 -6.26 12.64
CA SER A 22 0.86 -7.21 12.64
C SER A 22 2.20 -6.49 12.55
N ARG A 23 3.12 -7.00 13.36
CA ARG A 23 4.54 -6.69 13.44
C ARG A 23 5.23 -6.99 12.10
N GLN A 24 6.17 -6.13 11.70
CA GLN A 24 7.58 -6.50 11.66
C GLN A 24 8.50 -5.28 11.49
N PRO A 25 9.55 -5.14 12.33
CA PRO A 25 10.58 -4.12 12.23
C PRO A 25 11.84 -4.66 11.52
N HIS A 26 12.74 -3.75 11.10
CA HIS A 26 14.10 -3.97 10.56
C HIS A 26 14.24 -4.64 9.18
N SER A 27 14.53 -3.82 8.18
CA SER A 27 15.68 -4.10 7.31
C SER A 27 16.41 -2.78 7.07
N SER A 28 17.53 -2.64 7.76
CA SER A 28 18.48 -1.53 7.70
C SER A 28 19.14 -1.48 6.33
N TYR A 29 18.52 -0.78 5.38
CA TYR A 29 19.18 -0.28 4.18
C TYR A 29 18.68 1.13 3.91
N GLU A 30 18.95 2.04 4.86
CA GLU A 30 19.06 3.44 4.50
C GLU A 30 20.37 3.60 3.72
N HIS A 31 20.28 3.67 2.39
CA HIS A 31 21.20 4.36 1.49
C HIS A 31 20.45 4.72 0.17
N PRO A 32 20.87 5.78 -0.53
CA PRO A 32 19.98 6.78 -1.12
C PRO A 32 19.63 6.50 -2.59
N CYS A 33 18.51 7.07 -3.05
CA CYS A 33 17.88 6.89 -4.38
C CYS A 33 17.07 5.59 -4.58
N GLY A 34 16.34 5.14 -3.55
CA GLY A 34 15.38 4.04 -3.65
C GLY A 34 14.07 4.44 -4.35
N VAL A 35 14.00 4.26 -5.67
CA VAL A 35 12.74 4.39 -6.43
C VAL A 35 11.90 3.12 -6.31
N ALA A 36 12.51 1.95 -6.11
CA ALA A 36 11.83 0.67 -5.99
C ALA A 36 12.63 -0.33 -5.15
N VAL A 37 11.93 -1.14 -4.34
CA VAL A 37 12.48 -2.36 -3.70
C VAL A 37 12.13 -3.53 -4.61
N ILE A 38 13.13 -4.31 -5.02
CA ILE A 38 12.97 -5.43 -5.95
C ILE A 38 13.39 -6.70 -5.24
N ASP A 39 12.48 -7.67 -5.19
CA ASP A 39 12.76 -9.02 -4.75
C ASP A 39 12.61 -9.96 -5.95
N GLU A 40 13.73 -10.28 -6.59
CA GLU A 40 13.77 -11.14 -7.77
C GLU A 40 13.38 -12.58 -7.46
N LYS A 41 13.72 -13.08 -6.25
CA LYS A 41 13.41 -14.46 -5.85
C LYS A 41 11.91 -14.66 -5.71
N ASN A 42 11.23 -13.68 -5.11
CA ASN A 42 9.78 -13.69 -4.92
C ASN A 42 9.01 -12.97 -6.04
N ARG A 43 9.70 -12.55 -7.11
CA ARG A 43 9.10 -11.86 -8.28
C ARG A 43 8.20 -10.70 -7.85
N ARG A 44 8.69 -9.92 -6.89
CA ARG A 44 7.95 -8.86 -6.21
C ARG A 44 8.65 -7.52 -6.37
N ILE A 45 7.89 -6.49 -6.72
CA ILE A 45 8.38 -5.11 -6.76
C ILE A 45 7.50 -4.24 -5.86
N GLU A 46 8.15 -3.44 -5.03
CA GLU A 46 7.48 -2.46 -4.16
C GLU A 46 7.97 -1.05 -4.45
N VAL A 47 7.03 -0.16 -4.74
CA VAL A 47 7.29 1.24 -4.98
C VAL A 47 6.24 2.07 -4.26
N ARG A 48 6.52 2.52 -3.05
CA ARG A 48 5.52 3.19 -2.22
C ARG A 48 5.89 4.63 -1.91
N ASP A 49 4.87 5.49 -1.84
CA ASP A 49 4.98 6.89 -1.41
C ASP A 49 6.05 7.69 -2.20
N LYS A 50 6.17 7.44 -3.51
CA LYS A 50 7.13 8.10 -4.41
C LYS A 50 6.50 9.16 -5.32
N SER A 51 5.24 9.50 -5.09
CA SER A 51 4.50 10.47 -5.91
C SER A 51 4.53 10.17 -7.42
N LEU A 52 4.63 8.88 -7.78
CA LEU A 52 4.78 8.50 -9.18
C LEU A 52 3.49 8.77 -9.97
N LYS A 53 3.62 9.46 -11.09
CA LYS A 53 2.52 9.67 -12.04
C LYS A 53 2.43 8.55 -13.09
N ASN A 54 3.55 7.87 -13.34
CA ASN A 54 3.70 6.78 -14.29
C ASN A 54 4.38 5.58 -13.63
N LEU A 55 4.14 4.40 -14.19
CA LEU A 55 4.82 3.17 -13.80
C LEU A 55 6.34 3.29 -14.07
N PRO A 56 7.21 2.93 -13.11
CA PRO A 56 8.66 3.06 -13.27
C PRO A 56 9.18 2.00 -14.25
N SER A 57 10.26 2.33 -14.98
CA SER A 57 10.84 1.47 -16.03
C SER A 57 11.16 0.07 -15.55
N VAL A 58 11.56 -0.08 -14.29
CA VAL A 58 11.88 -1.37 -13.67
C VAL A 58 10.69 -2.32 -13.59
N VAL A 59 9.48 -1.80 -13.41
CA VAL A 59 8.25 -2.60 -13.42
C VAL A 59 7.94 -3.08 -14.83
N ILE A 60 8.15 -2.20 -15.82
CA ILE A 60 7.94 -2.51 -17.24
C ILE A 60 8.94 -3.58 -17.69
N GLN A 61 10.22 -3.46 -17.30
CA GLN A 61 11.26 -4.42 -17.63
C GLN A 61 11.01 -5.81 -17.03
N ASN A 62 10.39 -5.88 -15.84
CA ASN A 62 10.13 -7.13 -15.14
C ASN A 62 8.73 -7.72 -15.38
N ARG A 63 7.89 -7.08 -16.21
CA ARG A 63 6.46 -7.41 -16.39
C ARG A 63 6.17 -8.88 -16.73
N GLU A 64 7.05 -9.53 -17.51
CA GLU A 64 6.91 -10.92 -17.97
C GLU A 64 7.04 -11.94 -16.81
N ARG A 65 7.73 -11.53 -15.74
CA ARG A 65 8.10 -12.40 -14.63
C ARG A 65 7.45 -12.01 -13.31
N LEU A 66 6.92 -10.79 -13.21
CA LEU A 66 6.38 -10.19 -12.00
C LEU A 66 5.11 -10.89 -11.55
N GLU A 67 5.05 -11.26 -10.28
CA GLU A 67 3.88 -11.90 -9.66
C GLU A 67 3.21 -10.96 -8.64
N HIS A 68 3.99 -10.10 -7.98
CA HIS A 68 3.49 -9.20 -6.95
C HIS A 68 3.98 -7.77 -7.20
N LEU A 69 3.05 -6.82 -7.28
CA LEU A 69 3.35 -5.40 -7.50
C LEU A 69 2.63 -4.53 -6.49
N ASN A 70 3.38 -3.78 -5.70
CA ASN A 70 2.83 -2.76 -4.80
C ASN A 70 3.26 -1.38 -5.28
N LEU A 71 2.29 -0.52 -5.59
CA LEU A 71 2.48 0.87 -6.01
C LEU A 71 1.71 1.85 -5.11
N ASP A 72 1.52 1.51 -3.84
CA ASP A 72 0.67 2.29 -2.93
C ASP A 72 1.23 3.70 -2.67
N GLY A 73 0.33 4.67 -2.42
CA GLY A 73 0.73 6.03 -2.05
C GLY A 73 1.40 6.83 -3.17
N ASN A 74 1.21 6.43 -4.42
CA ASN A 74 1.68 7.18 -5.58
C ASN A 74 0.57 8.10 -6.13
N LEU A 75 0.82 8.71 -7.30
CA LEU A 75 -0.11 9.61 -7.99
C LEU A 75 -0.55 9.01 -9.33
N LEU A 76 -0.61 7.68 -9.41
CA LEU A 76 -0.94 6.97 -10.65
C LEU A 76 -2.40 7.24 -11.02
N CYS A 77 -2.62 7.54 -12.30
CA CYS A 77 -3.94 7.69 -12.92
C CYS A 77 -4.18 6.53 -13.91
N GLU A 78 -5.38 6.43 -14.51
CA GLU A 78 -5.67 5.33 -15.46
C GLU A 78 -4.66 5.23 -16.61
N ASN A 79 -4.20 6.38 -17.11
CA ASN A 79 -3.21 6.46 -18.19
C ASN A 79 -1.87 5.79 -17.84
N ALA A 80 -1.55 5.66 -16.56
CA ALA A 80 -0.32 5.03 -16.11
C ALA A 80 -0.30 3.52 -16.35
N PHE A 81 -1.45 2.90 -16.67
CA PHE A 81 -1.60 1.47 -16.95
C PHE A 81 -1.87 1.18 -18.42
N ASN A 82 -1.72 2.17 -19.31
CA ASN A 82 -1.92 2.03 -20.74
C ASN A 82 -0.71 1.31 -21.39
N MET A 83 -0.43 0.09 -20.94
CA MET A 83 0.79 -0.65 -21.24
C MET A 83 0.53 -2.16 -21.29
N PRO A 84 1.42 -2.94 -21.94
CA PRO A 84 1.10 -4.32 -22.29
C PRO A 84 1.01 -5.23 -21.06
N ALA A 85 0.10 -6.20 -21.12
CA ALA A 85 -0.37 -7.02 -20.00
C ALA A 85 0.74 -7.58 -19.10
N PHE A 86 0.40 -7.81 -17.83
CA PHE A 86 1.25 -8.51 -16.86
C PHE A 86 0.80 -9.98 -16.75
N PRO A 87 1.32 -10.89 -17.61
CA PRO A 87 0.75 -12.22 -17.81
C PRO A 87 0.85 -13.14 -16.58
N ARG A 88 1.73 -12.82 -15.62
CA ARG A 88 1.98 -13.62 -14.42
C ARG A 88 1.59 -12.92 -13.12
N LEU A 89 1.00 -11.72 -13.20
CA LEU A 89 0.68 -10.94 -12.01
C LEU A 89 -0.46 -11.59 -11.25
N LYS A 90 -0.18 -11.93 -9.99
CA LYS A 90 -1.13 -12.53 -9.05
C LYS A 90 -1.69 -11.50 -8.08
N SER A 91 -0.91 -10.47 -7.78
CA SER A 91 -1.28 -9.43 -6.81
C SER A 91 -0.84 -8.06 -7.29
N LEU A 92 -1.78 -7.12 -7.25
CA LEU A 92 -1.59 -5.71 -7.60
C LEU A 92 -2.20 -4.84 -6.50
N SER A 93 -1.39 -3.97 -5.90
CA SER A 93 -1.84 -2.98 -4.93
C SER A 93 -1.62 -1.57 -5.48
N LEU A 94 -2.72 -0.81 -5.59
CA LEU A 94 -2.77 0.55 -6.10
C LEU A 94 -3.43 1.50 -5.09
N GLN A 95 -3.38 1.18 -3.81
CA GLN A 95 -4.03 1.95 -2.75
C GLN A 95 -3.47 3.37 -2.72
N ARG A 96 -4.29 4.34 -2.31
CA ARG A 96 -3.87 5.74 -2.15
C ARG A 96 -3.22 6.34 -3.43
N ASN A 97 -3.70 5.93 -4.61
CA ASN A 97 -3.38 6.55 -5.90
C ASN A 97 -4.50 7.49 -6.37
N LYS A 98 -4.38 8.05 -7.59
CA LYS A 98 -5.36 8.97 -8.20
C LYS A 98 -6.20 8.31 -9.29
N ILE A 99 -6.44 7.00 -9.15
CA ILE A 99 -7.28 6.23 -10.09
C ILE A 99 -8.74 6.63 -9.84
N ARG A 100 -9.36 7.28 -10.82
CA ARG A 100 -10.75 7.78 -10.75
C ARG A 100 -11.71 6.91 -11.56
N GLY A 101 -11.21 6.14 -12.53
CA GLY A 101 -11.99 5.25 -13.37
C GLY A 101 -11.33 3.89 -13.55
N ILE A 102 -11.82 2.87 -12.83
CA ILE A 102 -11.39 1.48 -13.01
C ILE A 102 -11.82 0.89 -14.37
N SER A 103 -12.75 1.55 -15.08
CA SER A 103 -13.29 1.09 -16.37
C SER A 103 -12.25 1.02 -17.50
N ARG A 104 -11.08 1.64 -17.33
CA ARG A 104 -9.96 1.58 -18.28
C ARG A 104 -8.89 0.56 -17.90
N LEU A 105 -9.05 -0.12 -16.76
CA LEU A 105 -8.12 -1.13 -16.25
C LEU A 105 -8.56 -2.57 -16.60
N LEU A 106 -9.76 -2.74 -17.14
CA LEU A 106 -10.35 -4.01 -17.58
C LEU A 106 -10.25 -4.16 -19.10
#